data_AF-A0A742CUR0-F1
#
_entry.id   AF-A0A742CUR0-F1
#
_cell.length_a   1.000
_cell.length_b   1.000
_cell.length_c   1.000
_cell.angle_alpha   90.00
_cell.angle_beta   90.00
_cell.angle_gamma   90.00
#
_symmetry.space_group_name_H-M   'P 1'
#
loop_
_entity.id
_entity.type
_entity.pdbx_description
1 polymer ?
#
loop_
_entity_poly.entity_id
_entity_poly.type
_entity_poly.pdbx_seq_one_letter_code
_entity_poly.pdbx_strand_id
1 'polypeptide(L)'
;ALLYGVFTIYKAPVRNSPDSFFTYLGEYNDYAIYKTKEDKVTLSEVVFAFNSLKIKIYRQNGRHLYYIREPNMNIFLQCLNPVEMAVPKCITVKERY
;
A
#
# COMPACT_ATOMS: atom_id res chain seq x y z
N ALA A 1 -23.73 -15.11 2.59
CA ALA A 1 -22.95 -14.72 1.40
C ALA A 1 -21.48 -14.59 1.83
N LEU A 2 -20.61 -15.50 1.38
CA LEU A 2 -19.17 -15.47 1.66
C LEU A 2 -18.51 -14.56 0.61
N LEU A 3 -18.14 -13.33 1.00
CA LEU A 3 -17.34 -12.45 0.15
C LEU A 3 -15.89 -12.96 0.19
N TYR A 4 -15.50 -13.71 -0.83
CA TYR A 4 -14.12 -14.12 -1.09
C TYR A 4 -13.29 -12.87 -1.40
N GLY A 5 -12.54 -12.38 -0.42
CA GLY A 5 -11.45 -11.43 -0.67
C GLY A 5 -10.36 -12.12 -1.47
N VAL A 6 -10.22 -11.77 -2.74
CA VAL A 6 -9.18 -12.33 -3.62
C VAL A 6 -7.84 -11.66 -3.29
N PHE A 7 -6.93 -12.40 -2.67
CA PHE A 7 -5.55 -11.95 -2.43
C PHE A 7 -4.67 -12.32 -3.63
N THR A 8 -4.40 -11.37 -4.52
CA THR A 8 -3.46 -11.56 -5.63
C THR A 8 -2.05 -11.19 -5.18
N ILE A 9 -1.13 -12.16 -5.18
CA ILE A 9 0.29 -11.94 -4.90
C ILE A 9 0.96 -11.45 -6.19
N TYR A 10 1.29 -10.16 -6.26
CA TYR A 10 2.03 -9.60 -7.39
C TYR A 10 3.54 -9.66 -7.10
N LYS A 11 4.32 -10.26 -8.00
CA LYS A 11 5.79 -10.21 -7.95
C LYS A 11 6.24 -8.84 -8.43
N ALA A 12 6.65 -7.95 -7.52
CA ALA A 12 7.28 -6.70 -7.90
C ALA A 12 8.73 -6.97 -8.37
N PRO A 13 9.15 -6.51 -9.55
CA PRO A 13 10.53 -6.67 -9.99
C PRO A 13 11.47 -5.86 -9.08
N VAL A 14 12.51 -6.50 -8.58
CA VAL A 14 13.61 -5.83 -7.87
C VAL A 14 14.38 -5.01 -8.89
N ARG A 15 14.20 -3.68 -8.87
CA ARG A 15 15.01 -2.74 -9.65
C ARG A 15 15.51 -1.63 -8.75
N ASN A 16 16.83 -1.61 -8.54
CA ASN A 16 17.57 -0.40 -8.20
C ASN A 16 17.28 0.64 -9.30
N SER A 17 16.53 1.71 -9.00
CA SER A 17 16.20 2.79 -9.94
C SER A 17 16.19 4.13 -9.20
N PRO A 18 16.87 5.18 -9.71
CA PRO A 18 16.86 6.53 -9.13
C PRO A 18 15.50 7.25 -9.23
N ASP A 19 14.54 6.69 -9.97
CA ASP A 19 13.16 7.15 -10.01
C ASP A 19 12.26 6.25 -9.17
N SER A 20 12.14 6.54 -7.88
CA SER A 20 11.07 5.94 -7.08
C SER A 20 9.72 6.48 -7.56
N PHE A 21 8.86 5.61 -8.10
CA PHE A 21 7.48 5.94 -8.49
C PHE A 21 6.68 6.53 -7.32
N PHE A 22 7.09 6.18 -6.10
CA PHE A 22 6.52 6.64 -4.86
C PHE A 22 7.39 7.71 -4.18
N THR A 23 6.73 8.65 -3.52
CA THR A 23 7.34 9.63 -2.61
C THR A 23 6.74 9.52 -1.22
N TYR A 24 7.53 9.83 -0.20
CA TYR A 24 7.09 9.82 1.19
C TYR A 24 6.04 10.90 1.43
N LEU A 25 4.98 10.56 2.18
CA LEU A 25 3.85 11.45 2.47
C LEU A 25 3.75 11.79 3.96
N GLY A 26 4.14 10.87 4.86
CA GLY A 26 4.04 11.04 6.31
C GLY A 26 3.91 9.72 7.05
N GLU A 27 3.65 9.79 8.35
CA GLU A 27 3.43 8.61 9.19
C GLU A 27 2.00 8.56 9.76
N TYR A 28 1.45 7.36 9.90
CA TYR A 28 0.18 7.11 10.58
C TYR A 28 0.10 5.66 11.07
N ASN A 29 -0.34 5.43 12.31
CA ASN A 29 -0.46 4.09 12.91
C ASN A 29 0.80 3.22 12.72
N ASP A 30 1.98 3.78 13.00
CA ASP A 30 3.30 3.16 12.82
C ASP A 30 3.66 2.77 11.38
N TYR A 31 2.91 3.24 10.38
CA TYR A 31 3.25 3.10 8.97
C TYR A 31 3.94 4.36 8.45
N ALA A 32 5.02 4.17 7.71
CA ALA A 32 5.52 5.16 6.76
C ALA A 32 4.67 5.07 5.49
N ILE A 33 3.91 6.13 5.21
CA ILE A 33 2.99 6.21 4.07
C ILE A 33 3.69 6.87 2.89
N TYR A 34 3.51 6.28 1.72
CA TYR A 34 4.01 6.77 0.45
C TYR A 34 2.85 6.93 -0.54
N LYS A 35 2.97 7.91 -1.43
CA LYS A 35 2.04 8.12 -2.54
C LYS A 35 2.77 8.17 -3.87
N THR A 36 2.05 8.04 -4.98
CA THR A 36 2.65 8.26 -6.30
C THR A 36 3.11 9.72 -6.42
N LYS A 37 4.27 9.95 -7.07
CA LYS A 37 4.88 11.29 -7.17
C LYS A 37 3.94 12.35 -7.78
N GLU A 38 3.13 11.95 -8.74
CA GLU A 38 2.24 12.85 -9.49
C GLU A 38 0.93 13.17 -8.74
N ASP A 39 0.57 12.35 -7.75
CA ASP A 39 -0.69 12.53 -7.03
C ASP A 39 -0.56 13.67 -5.99
N LYS A 40 -1.50 14.61 -6.03
CA LYS A 40 -1.60 15.75 -5.11
C LYS A 40 -2.30 15.42 -3.79
N VAL A 41 -2.69 14.16 -3.56
CA VAL A 41 -3.32 13.70 -2.33
C VAL A 41 -2.49 14.07 -1.09
N THR A 42 -3.19 14.54 -0.07
CA THR A 42 -2.64 14.90 1.24
C THR A 42 -2.60 13.68 2.17
N LEU A 43 -1.77 13.74 3.22
CA LEU A 43 -1.75 12.68 4.23
C LEU A 43 -3.13 12.47 4.87
N SER A 44 -3.87 13.55 5.16
CA SER A 44 -5.22 13.47 5.73
C SER A 44 -6.21 12.72 4.85
N GLU A 45 -6.16 12.93 3.53
CA GLU A 45 -7.02 12.20 2.59
C GLU A 45 -6.67 10.71 2.55
N VAL A 46 -5.37 10.36 2.58
CA VAL A 46 -4.94 8.95 2.63
C VAL A 46 -5.33 8.29 3.96
N VAL A 47 -5.21 9.01 5.08
CA VAL A 47 -5.64 8.51 6.40
C VAL A 47 -7.14 8.30 6.45
N PHE A 48 -7.93 9.20 5.86
CA PHE A 48 -9.38 9.02 5.71
C PHE A 48 -9.69 7.76 4.91
N ALA A 49 -9.05 7.58 3.75
CA ALA A 49 -9.20 6.39 2.91
C ALA A 49 -8.78 5.10 3.62
N PHE A 50 -7.71 5.14 4.43
CA PHE A 50 -7.25 4.00 5.21
C PHE A 50 -8.27 3.60 6.28
N ASN A 51 -8.83 4.58 7.00
CA ASN A 51 -9.80 4.32 8.05
C ASN A 51 -11.15 3.85 7.51
N SER A 52 -11.52 4.29 6.29
CA SER A 52 -12.75 3.86 5.61
C SER A 52 -12.70 2.43 5.09
N LEU A 53 -11.51 1.79 5.02
CA LEU A 53 -11.37 0.41 4.56
C LEU A 53 -12.27 -0.55 5.34
N LYS A 54 -13.14 -1.30 4.63
CA LYS A 54 -13.91 -2.40 5.23
C LYS A 54 -13.00 -3.56 5.58
N ILE A 55 -12.01 -3.84 4.74
CA ILE A 55 -10.96 -4.83 5.01
C ILE A 55 -9.78 -4.12 5.66
N LYS A 56 -9.61 -4.32 6.97
CA LYS A 56 -8.52 -3.71 7.74
C LYS A 56 -7.17 -4.25 7.29
N ILE A 57 -6.20 -3.34 7.18
CA ILE A 57 -4.80 -3.67 6.91
C ILE A 57 -4.12 -3.98 8.24
N TYR A 58 -3.76 -5.25 8.45
CA TYR A 58 -3.05 -5.68 9.64
C TYR A 58 -1.54 -5.63 9.43
N ARG A 59 -0.84 -4.94 10.34
CA ARG A 59 0.62 -4.82 10.26
C ARG A 59 1.29 -6.18 10.30
N GLN A 60 1.95 -6.53 9.20
CA GLN A 60 2.83 -7.69 9.12
C GLN A 60 4.26 -7.28 9.47
N ASN A 61 5.27 -8.00 8.99
CA ASN A 61 6.69 -7.69 9.21
C ASN A 61 7.18 -6.46 8.39
N GLY A 62 6.33 -5.51 8.03
CA GLY A 62 6.70 -4.36 7.19
C GLY A 62 5.97 -3.10 7.63
N ARG A 63 6.69 -1.97 7.67
CA ARG A 63 6.18 -0.65 8.07
C ARG A 63 5.85 0.29 6.90
N HIS A 64 6.11 -0.12 5.67
CA HIS A 64 5.92 0.72 4.49
C HIS A 64 4.56 0.44 3.87
N LEU A 65 3.75 1.49 3.72
CA LEU A 65 2.43 1.42 3.09
C LEU A 65 2.39 2.36 1.89
N TYR A 66 2.19 1.81 0.70
CA TYR A 66 2.12 2.59 -0.53
C TYR A 66 0.67 2.75 -0.96
N TYR A 67 0.28 3.99 -1.24
CA TYR A 67 -1.06 4.38 -1.65
C TYR A 67 -1.08 4.75 -3.12
N ILE A 68 -2.06 4.20 -3.84
CA ILE A 68 -2.39 4.56 -5.23
C ILE A 68 -3.87 4.90 -5.26
N ARG A 69 -4.18 6.09 -5.76
CA ARG A 69 -5.55 6.53 -6.02
C ARG A 69 -5.91 6.24 -7.47
N GLU A 70 -6.96 5.46 -7.66
CA GLU A 70 -7.62 5.25 -8.94
C GLU A 70 -9.00 5.93 -8.90
N PRO A 71 -9.60 6.32 -10.04
CA PRO A 71 -10.84 7.11 -10.06
C PRO A 71 -11.99 6.58 -9.20
N ASN A 72 -12.08 5.25 -9.02
CA ASN A 72 -13.15 4.60 -8.26
C ASN A 72 -12.62 3.63 -7.19
N MET A 73 -11.34 3.75 -6.80
CA MET A 73 -10.73 2.75 -5.91
C MET A 73 -9.52 3.31 -5.17
N ASN A 74 -9.42 2.97 -3.89
CA ASN A 74 -8.18 3.11 -3.12
C ASN A 74 -7.42 1.81 -3.14
N ILE A 75 -6.13 1.89 -3.48
CA ILE A 75 -5.22 0.75 -3.43
C ILE A 75 -4.17 1.03 -2.37
N PHE A 76 -4.06 0.13 -1.41
CA PHE A 76 -2.99 0.12 -0.43
C PHE A 76 -2.12 -1.12 -0.65
N LEU A 77 -0.81 -0.91 -0.70
CA LEU A 77 0.19 -1.96 -0.84
C LEU A 77 1.05 -1.98 0.43
N GLN A 78 1.04 -3.08 1.16
CA GLN A 78 1.97 -3.32 2.24
C GLN A 78 3.03 -4.31 1.78
N CYS A 79 4.27 -3.86 1.66
CA CYS A 79 5.38 -4.75 1.35
C CYS A 79 6.00 -5.31 2.64
N LEU A 80 6.18 -6.63 2.68
CA LEU A 80 6.84 -7.32 3.78
C LEU A 80 8.34 -7.06 3.71
N ASN A 81 8.98 -6.84 4.86
CA ASN A 81 10.43 -6.85 4.92
C ASN A 81 10.92 -8.25 4.50
N PRO A 82 11.84 -8.36 3.53
CA PRO A 82 12.39 -9.64 3.15
C PRO A 82 13.15 -10.21 4.35
N VAL A 83 12.77 -11.41 4.80
CA VAL A 83 13.68 -12.25 5.60
C VAL A 83 14.80 -12.65 4.64
N GLU A 84 16.05 -12.43 5.05
CA GLU A 84 17.27 -12.55 4.24
C GLU A 84 17.12 -13.63 3.14
N MET A 85 17.26 -13.21 1.87
CA MET A 85 17.13 -14.00 0.63
C MET A 85 15.72 -14.18 0.01
N ALA A 86 14.64 -13.67 0.59
CA ALA A 86 13.31 -13.77 -0.03
C ALA A 86 12.96 -12.55 -0.91
N VAL A 87 12.38 -12.80 -2.10
CA VAL A 87 11.75 -11.76 -2.93
C VAL A 87 10.73 -10.97 -2.08
N PRO A 88 10.74 -9.61 -2.11
CA PRO A 88 9.78 -8.82 -1.35
C PRO A 88 8.35 -9.19 -1.77
N LYS A 89 7.56 -9.67 -0.80
CA LYS A 89 6.15 -9.98 -0.99
C LYS A 89 5.33 -8.76 -0.60
N CYS A 90 4.51 -8.25 -1.52
CA CYS A 90 3.58 -7.17 -1.21
C CYS A 90 2.14 -7.69 -1.18
N ILE A 91 1.42 -7.31 -0.13
CA ILE A 91 -0.01 -7.58 0.03
C ILE A 91 -0.75 -6.36 -0.52
N THR A 92 -1.68 -6.61 -1.45
CA THR A 92 -2.51 -5.56 -2.03
C THR A 92 -3.90 -5.61 -1.40
N VAL A 93 -4.35 -4.51 -0.83
CA VAL A 93 -5.74 -4.30 -0.41
C VAL A 93 -6.37 -3.30 -1.36
N LYS A 94 -7.49 -3.71 -1.98
CA LYS A 94 -8.25 -2.93 -2.94
C LYS A 94 -9.67 -2.76 -2.41
N GLU A 95 -10.16 -1.52 -2.38
CA GLU A 95 -11.56 -1.27 -2.07
C GLU A 95 -12.15 -0.29 -3.09
N ARG A 96 -13.21 -0.74 -3.76
CA ARG A 96 -14.05 0.11 -4.59
C ARG A 96 -15.01 0.88 -3.70
N TYR A 97 -15.18 2.16 -4.00
CA TYR A 97 -16.18 3.01 -3.35
C TYR A 97 -17.61 2.51 -3.62
#